data_AF-A0A2T1GE93-F1
#
_entry.id   AF-A0A2T1GE93-F1
#
_cell.length_a   1.000
_cell.length_b   1.000
_cell.length_c   1.000
_cell.angle_alpha   90.00
_cell.angle_beta   90.00
_cell.angle_gamma   90.00
#
_symmetry.space_group_name_H-M   'P 1'
#
loop_
_entity.id
_entity.type
_entity.pdbx_description
1 polymer ?
#
loop_
_entity_poly.entity_id
_entity_poly.type
_entity_poly.pdbx_seq_one_letter_code
_entity_poly.pdbx_strand_id
1 'polypeptide(L)' 'MEPTPNQFRELFLIGRELTAQLRCYIRLIDMLPNGELCLVVQPREFPTQHIIIYINSIGERRYV' A
#
# COMPACT_ATOMS: atom_id res chain seq x y z
N MET A 1 6.00 -15.64 7.78
CA MET A 1 4.75 -16.33 7.40
C MET A 1 4.41 -15.81 6.01
N GLU A 2 4.05 -16.65 5.06
CA GLU A 2 3.66 -16.17 3.72
C GLU A 2 2.27 -15.51 3.77
N PRO A 3 2.01 -14.46 2.97
CA PRO A 3 0.71 -13.78 2.94
C PRO A 3 -0.38 -14.70 2.42
N THR A 4 -1.58 -14.59 3.00
CA THR A 4 -2.76 -15.27 2.44
C THR A 4 -3.26 -14.54 1.18
N PRO A 5 -3.92 -15.24 0.24
CA PRO A 5 -4.53 -14.61 -0.94
C PRO A 5 -5.54 -13.51 -0.60
N ASN A 6 -6.25 -13.62 0.53
CA ASN A 6 -7.19 -12.61 0.99
C ASN A 6 -6.48 -11.31 1.39
N GLN A 7 -5.34 -11.41 2.07
CA GLN A 7 -4.53 -10.24 2.42
C GLN A 7 -3.99 -9.53 1.17
N PHE A 8 -3.56 -10.28 0.14
CA PHE A 8 -3.18 -9.69 -1.15
C PHE A 8 -4.35 -9.01 -1.87
N ARG A 9 -5.56 -9.56 -1.75
CA ARG A 9 -6.76 -8.96 -2.35
C ARG A 9 -7.13 -7.65 -1.68
N GLU A 10 -7.15 -7.62 -0.35
CA GLU A 10 -7.41 -6.41 0.43
C GLU A 10 -6.36 -5.32 0.12
N LEU A 11 -5.10 -5.73 0.04
CA LEU A 11 -3.98 -4.88 -0.41
C LEU A 11 -4.25 -4.21 -1.76
N PHE A 12 -4.65 -5.00 -2.76
CA PHE A 12 -4.93 -4.48 -4.09
C PHE A 12 -6.12 -3.50 -4.08
N LEU A 13 -7.17 -3.78 -3.31
CA LEU A 13 -8.33 -2.91 -3.20
C LEU A 13 -7.99 -1.58 -2.51
N ILE A 14 -7.27 -1.62 -1.40
CA ILE A 14 -6.84 -0.41 -0.67
C ILE A 14 -5.89 0.41 -1.53
N GLY A 15 -4.90 -0.23 -2.17
CA GLY A 15 -4.00 0.44 -3.09
C GLY A 15 -4.74 1.11 -4.24
N ARG A 16 -5.71 0.43 -4.84
CA ARG A 16 -6.54 0.98 -5.90
C ARG A 16 -7.37 2.19 -5.43
N GLU A 17 -7.99 2.11 -4.26
CA GLU A 17 -8.75 3.24 -3.67
C GLU A 17 -7.85 4.45 -3.43
N LEU A 18 -6.68 4.23 -2.83
CA LEU A 18 -5.68 5.27 -2.56
C LEU A 18 -5.16 5.89 -3.85
N THR A 19 -4.91 5.11 -4.91
CA THR A 19 -4.49 5.66 -6.21
C THR A 19 -5.54 6.55 -6.85
N ALA A 20 -6.83 6.26 -6.63
CA ALA A 20 -7.92 7.07 -7.13
C ALA A 20 -8.06 8.39 -6.34
N GLN A 21 -7.98 8.32 -5.01
CA GLN A 21 -8.10 9.49 -4.12
C GLN A 21 -6.89 10.43 -4.21
N LEU A 22 -5.69 9.86 -4.16
CA LEU A 22 -4.43 10.62 -4.09
C LEU A 22 -3.82 10.92 -5.47
N ARG A 23 -4.47 10.48 -6.56
CA ARG A 23 -3.92 10.57 -7.93
C ARG A 23 -2.51 10.00 -8.01
N CYS A 24 -2.29 8.82 -7.43
CA CYS A 24 -0.99 8.14 -7.40
C CYS A 24 -0.95 6.94 -8.36
N TYR A 25 0.25 6.39 -8.56
CA TYR A 25 0.48 5.07 -9.13
C TYR A 25 0.98 4.12 -8.04
N ILE A 26 0.56 2.86 -8.07
CA ILE A 26 1.17 1.81 -7.25
C ILE A 26 2.50 1.43 -7.90
N ARG A 27 3.58 1.41 -7.12
CA ARG A 27 4.91 0.98 -7.56
C ARG A 27 5.27 -0.38 -6.98
N LEU A 28 4.88 -0.64 -5.74
CA LEU A 28 5.16 -1.88 -5.05
C LEU A 28 4.07 -2.18 -4.02
N ILE A 29 3.79 -3.46 -3.86
CA ILE A 29 2.95 -4.01 -2.80
C ILE A 29 3.74 -5.17 -2.21
N ASP A 30 3.93 -5.17 -0.89
CA ASP A 30 4.64 -6.23 -0.18
C ASP A 30 4.02 -6.46 1.21
N MET A 31 4.39 -7.57 1.85
CA MET A 31 4.02 -7.88 3.22
C MET A 31 5.29 -8.08 4.04
N LEU A 32 5.39 -7.33 5.13
CA LEU A 32 6.51 -7.40 6.05
C LEU A 32 6.43 -8.66 6.93
N PRO A 33 7.56 -9.11 7.51
CA PRO A 33 7.60 -10.28 8.39
C PRO A 33 6.70 -10.18 9.63
N ASN A 34 6.39 -8.97 10.07
CA ASN A 34 5.46 -8.70 11.18
C ASN A 34 3.98 -8.78 10.77
N GLY A 35 3.68 -9.09 9.51
CA GLY A 35 2.33 -9.17 8.96
C GLY A 35 1.74 -7.82 8.54
N GLU A 36 2.48 -6.72 8.69
CA GLU A 36 2.07 -5.43 8.15
C GLU A 36 2.19 -5.44 6.62
N LEU A 37 1.22 -4.82 5.98
CA LEU A 37 1.22 -4.61 4.54
C LEU A 37 1.98 -3.31 4.23
N CYS A 38 2.75 -3.31 3.16
CA CYS A 38 3.50 -2.15 2.70
C CYS A 38 3.13 -1.84 1.26
N LEU A 39 2.66 -0.61 1.01
CA LEU A 39 2.43 -0.10 -0.34
C LEU A 39 3.37 1.07 -0.60
N VAL A 40 4.05 1.04 -1.75
CA VAL A 40 4.77 2.21 -2.25
C VAL A 40 3.94 2.82 -3.36
N VAL A 41 3.57 4.09 -3.19
CA VAL A 41 2.81 4.85 -4.18
C VAL A 41 3.62 6.07 -4.64
N GLN A 42 3.41 6.47 -5.89
CA GLN A 42 4.05 7.64 -6.50
C GLN A 42 2.97 8.63 -6.95
N PRO A 43 2.91 9.86 -6.39
CA PRO A 43 2.00 10.89 -6.85
C PRO A 43 2.24 11.24 -8.33
N ARG A 44 1.16 11.39 -9.11
CA ARG A 44 1.26 11.80 -10.52
C ARG A 44 1.87 13.19 -10.68
N GLU A 45 1.56 14.09 -9.76
CA GLU A 45 2.01 15.48 -9.78
C GLU A 45 3.47 15.63 -9.30
N PHE A 46 3.99 14.65 -8.55
CA PHE A 46 5.35 14.65 -7.99
C PHE A 46 6.07 13.34 -8.33
N PRO A 47 6.53 13.16 -9.59
CA PRO A 47 7.03 11.87 -10.06
C PRO A 47 8.33 11.41 -9.40
N THR A 48 9.04 12.30 -8.70
CA THR A 48 10.26 11.99 -7.94
C THR A 48 9.98 11.60 -6.49
N GLN A 49 8.75 11.83 -6.00
CA GLN A 49 8.36 11.51 -4.63
C GLN A 49 7.72 10.12 -4.56
N HIS A 50 8.03 9.41 -3.49
CA HIS A 50 7.39 8.14 -3.15
C HIS A 50 6.83 8.27 -1.74
N ILE A 51 5.65 7.71 -1.53
CA ILE A 51 4.99 7.63 -0.24
C ILE A 51 4.90 6.15 0.10
N ILE A 52 5.34 5.79 1.30
CA ILE A 52 5.23 4.45 1.83
C ILE A 52 4.03 4.41 2.77
N ILE A 53 3.13 3.46 2.53
CA ILE A 53 1.91 3.27 3.30
C ILE A 53 2.00 1.92 3.97
N TYR A 54 2.11 1.93 5.30
CA TYR A 54 2.03 0.73 6.12
C TYR A 54 0.58 0.52 6.57
N ILE A 55 0.09 -0.70 6.44
CA ILE A 55 -1.26 -1.09 6.88
C ILE A 55 -1.13 -2.29 7.81
N ASN A 56 -1.55 -2.17 9.06
CA ASN A 56 -1.50 -3.29 10.00
C ASN A 56 -2.70 -4.23 9.84
N SER A 57 -2.72 -5.32 10.62
CA SER A 57 -3.77 -6.36 10.55
C SER A 57 -5.17 -5.90 10.95
N ILE A 58 -5.31 -4.72 11.56
CA ILE A 58 -6.60 -4.11 11.91
C ILE A 58 -6.99 -2.98 10.95
N GLY A 59 -6.18 -2.72 9.91
CA GLY A 59 -6.46 -1.76 8.85
C GLY A 59 -6.01 -0.32 9.13
N GLU A 60 -5.29 -0.06 10.23
CA GLU A 60 -4.71 1.26 10.49
C GLU A 60 -3.60 1.59 9.51
N ARG A 61 -3.53 2.86 9.09
CA ARG A 61 -2.63 3.32 8.03
C ARG A 61 -1.59 4.29 8.58
N ARG A 62 -0.33 4.07 8.26
CA ARG A 62 0.79 4.99 8.55
C ARG A 62 1.48 5.38 7.25
N TYR A 63 1.69 6.67 7.04
CA TYR A 63 2.31 7.25 5.84
C TYR A 63 3.72 7.75 6.19
N VAL A 64 4.69 7.45 5.33
CA VAL A 64 6.09 7.90 5.42
C VAL A 64 6.54 8.44 4.08
#